data_AF-A0A7S2S778-F1
#
_entry.id   AF-A0A7S2S778-F1
#
_cell.length_a   1.000
_cell.length_b   1.000
_cell.length_c   1.000
_cell.angle_alpha   90.00
_cell.angle_beta   90.00
_cell.angle_gamma   90.00
#
_symmetry.space_group_name_H-M   'P 1'
#
loop_
_entity.id
_entity.type
_entity.pdbx_description
1 polymer ?
#
loop_
_entity_poly.entity_id
_entity_poly.type
_entity_poly.pdbx_seq_one_letter_code
_entity_poly.pdbx_strand_id
1 'polypeptide(L)'
;PLNSNARLATVALEALGELSVVMGEDMWSYTEKLMPLVMESMQDQSSAFKREVALRTMGRMVSSTGWVVKPYLLYPDLLPRMLSVLREGNNQPWSLRKE
;
A
#
# COMPACT_ATOMS: atom_id res chain seq x y z
N PRO A 1 13.48 6.90 -9.74
CA PRO A 1 14.11 5.77 -10.47
C PRO A 1 13.66 4.34 -10.05
N LEU A 2 12.55 4.17 -9.32
CA LEU A 2 11.93 2.84 -9.08
C LEU A 2 11.10 2.35 -10.29
N ASN A 3 11.02 3.16 -11.34
CA ASN A 3 10.17 2.94 -12.52
C ASN A 3 10.81 1.95 -13.51
N SER A 4 12.11 1.67 -13.39
CA SER A 4 12.82 0.83 -14.37
C SER A 4 12.62 -0.67 -14.17
N ASN A 5 12.07 -1.13 -13.05
CA ASN A 5 11.82 -2.57 -12.85
C ASN A 5 10.64 -2.81 -11.88
N ALA A 6 9.44 -3.02 -12.42
CA ALA A 6 8.22 -3.24 -11.65
C ALA A 6 8.37 -4.37 -10.62
N ARG A 7 9.16 -5.41 -10.93
CA ARG A 7 9.47 -6.52 -10.01
C ARG A 7 10.25 -6.09 -8.78
N LEU A 8 11.24 -5.20 -8.93
CA LEU A 8 12.02 -4.70 -7.81
C LEU A 8 11.14 -3.86 -6.89
N ALA A 9 10.29 -3.01 -7.47
CA ALA A 9 9.34 -2.21 -6.73
C ALA A 9 8.33 -3.08 -5.95
N THR A 10 7.82 -4.16 -6.54
CA THR A 10 6.91 -5.08 -5.83
C THR A 10 7.60 -5.79 -4.68
N VAL A 11 8.81 -6.32 -4.87
CA VAL A 11 9.54 -7.00 -3.79
C VAL A 11 9.86 -6.02 -2.66
N ALA A 12 10.24 -4.79 -2.98
CA ALA A 12 10.46 -3.74 -1.97
C ALA A 12 9.19 -3.41 -1.18
N LEU A 13 8.03 -3.34 -1.85
CA LEU A 13 6.73 -3.12 -1.19
C LEU A 13 6.35 -4.31 -0.30
N GLU A 14 6.59 -5.55 -0.72
CA GLU A 14 6.34 -6.73 0.11
C GLU A 14 7.22 -6.73 1.36
N ALA A 15 8.53 -6.52 1.19
CA ALA A 15 9.47 -6.43 2.30
C ALA A 15 9.08 -5.31 3.28
N LEU A 16 8.61 -4.17 2.77
CA LEU A 16 8.12 -3.06 3.58
C LEU A 16 6.86 -3.44 4.38
N GLY A 17 5.96 -4.22 3.79
CA GLY A 17 4.76 -4.72 4.48
C GLY A 17 5.08 -5.75 5.56
N GLU A 18 6.11 -6.57 5.37
CA GLU A 18 6.60 -7.47 6.44
C GLU A 18 7.30 -6.68 7.56
N LEU A 19 8.15 -5.72 7.19
CA LEU A 19 8.82 -4.84 8.16
C LEU A 19 7.83 -4.04 9.00
N SER A 20 6.72 -3.58 8.42
CA SER A 20 5.70 -2.86 9.19
C SER A 20 5.05 -3.73 10.25
N VAL A 21 4.85 -5.03 9.97
CA VAL A 21 4.32 -5.99 10.94
C VAL A 21 5.31 -6.23 12.08
N VAL A 22 6.61 -6.33 11.76
CA VAL A 22 7.66 -6.55 12.76
C VAL A 22 7.90 -5.31 13.64
N MET A 23 7.92 -4.11 13.05
CA MET A 23 8.20 -2.87 13.80
C MET A 23 7.00 -2.33 14.57
N GLY A 24 5.76 -2.63 14.16
CA GLY A 24 4.57 -2.16 14.85
C GLY A 24 4.53 -0.63 15.02
N GLU A 25 4.41 -0.15 16.26
CA GLU A 25 4.36 1.28 16.59
C GLU A 25 5.67 2.03 16.29
N ASP A 26 6.83 1.37 16.34
CA ASP A 26 8.13 2.00 16.05
C ASP A 26 8.23 2.48 14.58
N MET A 27 7.37 1.98 13.71
CA MET A 27 7.27 2.41 12.31
C MET A 27 6.72 3.85 12.19
N TRP A 28 6.12 4.44 13.23
CA TRP A 28 5.48 5.77 13.18
C TRP A 28 6.39 6.85 12.62
N SER A 29 7.67 6.87 13.03
CA SER A 29 8.65 7.86 12.56
C SER A 29 8.92 7.81 11.06
N TYR A 30 8.61 6.68 10.41
CA TYR A 30 8.80 6.47 8.98
C TYR A 30 7.48 6.55 8.20
N THR A 31 6.33 6.36 8.86
CA THR A 31 5.05 6.17 8.18
C THR A 31 4.62 7.42 7.40
N GLU A 32 4.91 8.62 7.90
CA GLU A 32 4.65 9.88 7.19
C GLU A 32 5.43 10.03 5.88
N LYS A 33 6.66 9.48 5.82
CA LYS A 33 7.50 9.50 4.61
C LYS A 33 7.14 8.37 3.64
N LEU A 34 6.76 7.22 4.16
CA LEU A 34 6.48 6.02 3.37
C LEU A 34 5.08 6.02 2.77
N MET A 35 4.09 6.56 3.48
CA MET A 35 2.70 6.62 3.01
C MET A 35 2.54 7.21 1.59
N PRO A 36 3.10 8.39 1.25
CA PRO A 36 2.95 8.93 -0.11
C PRO A 36 3.59 8.04 -1.18
N LEU A 37 4.69 7.34 -0.88
CA LEU A 37 5.36 6.42 -1.81
C LEU A 37 4.51 5.17 -2.09
N VAL A 38 3.87 4.62 -1.05
CA VAL A 38 2.97 3.47 -1.19
C VAL A 38 1.69 3.90 -1.92
N MET A 39 1.16 5.10 -1.64
CA MET A 39 0.00 5.66 -2.34
C MET A 39 0.27 5.91 -3.83
N GLU A 40 1.46 6.38 -4.19
CA GLU A 40 1.88 6.54 -5.59
C GLU A 40 1.97 5.17 -6.28
N SER A 41 2.59 4.18 -5.60
CA SER A 41 2.71 2.82 -6.12
C SER A 41 1.37 2.11 -6.29
N MET A 42 0.38 2.43 -5.44
CA MET A 42 -0.98 1.91 -5.54
C MET A 42 -1.75 2.49 -6.74
N GLN A 43 -1.44 3.73 -7.16
CA GLN A 43 -2.06 4.39 -8.30
C GLN A 43 -1.34 4.10 -9.63
N ASP A 44 -0.23 3.36 -9.59
CA ASP A 44 0.58 3.03 -10.76
C ASP A 44 -0.16 2.10 -11.72
N GLN A 45 -0.62 2.65 -12.85
CA GLN A 45 -1.37 1.90 -13.88
C GLN A 45 -0.48 0.96 -14.72
N SER A 46 0.85 0.97 -14.53
CA SER A 46 1.76 0.12 -15.31
C SER A 46 1.67 -1.38 -14.98
N SER A 47 1.19 -1.74 -13.79
CA SER A 47 1.11 -3.14 -13.36
C SER A 47 0.00 -3.38 -12.33
N ALA A 48 -0.97 -4.22 -12.69
CA ALA A 48 -2.04 -4.65 -11.79
C ALA A 48 -1.49 -5.37 -10.54
N PHE A 49 -0.47 -6.22 -10.72
CA PHE A 49 0.20 -6.91 -9.61
C PHE A 49 0.89 -5.94 -8.65
N LYS A 50 1.51 -4.88 -9.16
CA LYS A 50 2.14 -3.85 -8.32
C LYS A 50 1.11 -3.09 -7.49
N ARG A 51 -0.04 -2.78 -8.06
CA ARG A 51 -1.15 -2.13 -7.35
C ARG A 51 -1.71 -3.01 -6.23
N GLU A 52 -1.89 -4.30 -6.51
CA GLU A 52 -2.35 -5.27 -5.51
C GLU A 52 -1.39 -5.36 -4.32
N VAL A 53 -0.10 -5.52 -4.60
CA VAL A 53 0.96 -5.58 -3.59
C VAL A 53 1.01 -4.27 -2.78
N ALA A 54 0.98 -3.11 -3.45
CA ALA A 54 1.00 -1.81 -2.78
C ALA A 54 -0.21 -1.62 -1.83
N LEU A 55 -1.40 -2.03 -2.27
CA LEU A 55 -2.62 -1.96 -1.46
C LEU A 55 -2.52 -2.89 -0.24
N ARG A 56 -2.04 -4.12 -0.41
CA ARG A 56 -1.81 -5.07 0.69
C ARG A 56 -0.80 -4.52 1.70
N THR A 57 0.32 -3.99 1.22
CA THR A 57 1.35 -3.35 2.05
C THR A 57 0.79 -2.17 2.83
N MET A 58 -0.07 -1.34 2.21
CA MET A 58 -0.73 -0.24 2.91
C MET A 58 -1.65 -0.74 4.02
N GLY A 59 -2.46 -1.76 3.76
CA GLY A 59 -3.32 -2.38 4.78
C GLY A 59 -2.53 -2.93 5.96
N ARG A 60 -1.43 -3.65 5.67
CA ARG A 60 -0.52 -4.17 6.70
C ARG A 60 0.11 -3.05 7.53
N MET A 61 0.61 -1.99 6.89
CA MET A 61 1.23 -0.87 7.57
C MET A 61 0.23 -0.14 8.47
N VAL A 62 -0.97 0.18 7.97
CA VAL A 62 -2.00 0.85 8.78
C VAL A 62 -2.47 -0.03 9.94
N SER A 63 -2.63 -1.35 9.69
CA SER A 63 -3.05 -2.31 10.72
C SER A 63 -2.00 -2.55 11.79
N SER A 64 -0.72 -2.59 11.43
CA SER A 64 0.36 -2.91 12.37
C SER A 64 0.82 -1.70 13.17
N THR A 65 0.77 -0.50 12.57
CA THR A 65 1.16 0.74 13.24
C THR A 65 0.07 1.31 14.14
N GLY A 66 -1.19 0.92 13.98
CA GLY A 66 -2.31 1.59 14.65
C GLY A 66 -2.58 3.01 14.13
N TRP A 67 -1.92 3.40 13.02
CA TRP A 67 -2.03 4.72 12.41
C TRP A 67 -3.29 4.83 11.55
N VAL A 68 -4.47 4.71 12.16
CA VAL A 68 -5.74 4.63 11.42
C VAL A 68 -6.45 5.98 11.24
N VAL A 69 -6.29 6.93 12.16
CA VAL A 69 -7.01 8.23 12.09
C VAL A 69 -6.22 9.28 11.31
N LYS A 70 -4.94 9.46 11.64
CA LYS A 70 -4.10 10.53 11.06
C LYS A 70 -3.92 10.44 9.53
N PRO A 71 -3.87 9.25 8.88
CA PRO A 71 -3.82 9.19 7.42
C PRO A 71 -5.04 9.83 6.75
N TYR A 72 -6.24 9.68 7.33
CA TYR A 72 -7.45 10.29 6.76
C TYR A 72 -7.49 11.79 6.94
N LEU A 73 -6.81 12.32 7.97
CA LEU A 73 -6.65 13.77 8.16
C LEU A 73 -5.64 14.36 7.16
N LEU A 74 -4.55 13.64 6.89
CA LEU A 74 -3.49 14.10 5.97
C LEU A 74 -3.84 13.86 4.50
N TYR A 75 -4.60 12.80 4.21
CA TYR A 75 -4.94 12.33 2.87
C TYR A 75 -6.43 12.00 2.78
N PRO A 76 -7.32 13.00 2.65
CA PRO A 76 -8.77 12.78 2.64
C PRO A 76 -9.22 11.83 1.52
N ASP A 77 -8.55 11.83 0.36
CA ASP A 77 -8.89 10.92 -0.74
C ASP A 77 -8.22 9.53 -0.65
N LEU A 78 -7.64 9.16 0.50
CA LEU A 78 -7.02 7.84 0.69
C LEU A 78 -8.04 6.71 0.48
N LEU A 79 -9.17 6.74 1.21
CA LEU A 79 -10.21 5.71 1.14
C LEU A 79 -10.84 5.60 -0.25
N PRO A 80 -11.24 6.71 -0.92
CA PRO A 80 -11.69 6.67 -2.31
C PRO A 80 -10.66 6.03 -3.26
N ARG A 81 -9.37 6.34 -3.11
CA ARG A 81 -8.31 5.76 -3.96
C ARG A 81 -8.13 4.26 -3.73
N MET A 82 -8.11 3.82 -2.47
CA MET A 82 -8.06 2.39 -2.14
C MET A 82 -9.26 1.64 -2.73
N LEU A 83 -10.47 2.20 -2.59
CA LEU A 83 -11.69 1.62 -3.15
C LEU A 83 -11.68 1.58 -4.69
N SER A 84 -11.12 2.59 -5.35
CA SER A 84 -10.96 2.59 -6.82
C SER A 84 -10.12 1.40 -7.28
N VAL A 85 -8.96 1.19 -6.64
CA VAL A 85 -8.06 0.09 -6.98
C VAL A 85 -8.71 -1.27 -6.73
N LEU A 86 -9.47 -1.41 -5.65
CA LEU A 86 -10.26 -2.62 -5.36
C LEU A 86 -11.33 -2.92 -6.42
N ARG A 87 -12.00 -1.88 -6.92
CA ARG A 87 -13.03 -2.00 -7.97
C ARG A 87 -12.42 -2.31 -9.34
N GLU A 88 -11.24 -1.76 -9.65
CA GLU A 88 -10.51 -2.10 -10.87
C GLU A 88 -10.03 -3.56 -10.85
N GLY A 89 -9.62 -4.06 -9.68
CA GLY A 89 -9.39 -5.49 -9.43
C GLY A 89 -10.66 -6.36 -9.47
N ASN A 90 -11.81 -5.84 -9.91
CA ASN A 90 -13.03 -6.63 -10.14
C ASN A 90 -13.10 -7.23 -11.55
N ASN A 91 -12.35 -6.67 -12.50
CA ASN A 91 -12.19 -7.26 -13.84
C ASN A 91 -11.10 -8.34 -13.91
N GLN A 92 -10.31 -8.54 -12.85
CA GLN A 92 -9.38 -9.67 -12.66
C GLN A 92 -9.42 -10.16 -11.22
N PRO A 93 -9.66 -11.46 -10.94
CA PRO A 93 -9.84 -11.94 -9.57
C PRO A 93 -8.55 -11.86 -8.74
N TRP A 94 -8.45 -10.85 -7.89
CA TRP A 94 -7.40 -10.71 -6.86
C TRP A 94 -7.65 -11.66 -5.67
N SER A 95 -6.60 -12.30 -5.17
CA SER A 95 -6.64 -13.28 -4.07
C SER A 95 -7.05 -12.67 -2.72
N LEU A 96 -6.74 -11.39 -2.53
CA LEU A 96 -7.03 -10.63 -1.30
C LEU A 96 -8.53 -10.38 -1.06
N ARG A 97 -9.41 -10.73 -2.01
CA ARG A 97 -10.86 -10.70 -1.81
C ARG A 97 -11.39 -11.90 -1.00
N LYS A 98 -10.53 -12.91 -0.75
CA LYS A 98 -10.88 -14.18 -0.09
C LYS A 98 -10.41 -14.29 1.35
N GLU A 99 -9.65 -13.34 1.87
CA GLU A 99 -9.28 -13.23 3.29
C GLU A 99 -10.17 -12.18 3.97
#